data_AF-A0A957HV12-F1
#
_entry.id   AF-A0A957HV12-F1
#
_cell.length_a   1.000
_cell.length_b   1.000
_cell.length_c   1.000
_cell.angle_alpha   90.00
_cell.angle_beta   90.00
_cell.angle_gamma   90.00
#
_symmetry.space_group_name_H-M   'P 1'
#
loop_
_entity.id
_entity.type
_entity.pdbx_description
1 polymer ?
#
loop_
_entity_poly.entity_id
_entity_poly.type
_entity_poly.pdbx_seq_one_letter_code
_entity_poly.pdbx_strand_id
1 'polypeptide(L)'
;MKNRPHVLENIYRFSETLFKKSYPFFKRIGPTLTNRIMVKGEEIGKGWAFNCQMCGQCILHSTGMTCPMNCPKNLRNGPCGGVRADGNCEVIPELPCVWVQAWQRSQAMTIYTDEIQIIQPPVNRTLQNTSSWINMVEGIDKDVPPGWQLMTTQPAQKDH
;
A
#
# COMPACT_ATOMS: atom_id res chain seq x y z
N MET A 1 16.06 -7.54 -2.47
CA MET A 1 14.70 -8.12 -2.41
C MET A 1 13.70 -7.43 -3.34
N LYS A 2 13.72 -6.09 -3.48
CA LYS A 2 12.79 -5.24 -4.27
C LYS A 2 12.65 -5.58 -5.78
N ASN A 3 13.53 -6.40 -6.35
CA ASN A 3 13.55 -6.74 -7.78
C ASN A 3 12.87 -8.09 -8.10
N ARG A 4 12.13 -8.69 -7.16
CA ARG A 4 11.36 -9.92 -7.38
C ARG A 4 9.90 -9.73 -6.93
N PRO A 5 9.08 -9.00 -7.71
CA PRO A 5 7.71 -8.66 -7.32
C PRO A 5 6.83 -9.89 -7.08
N HIS A 6 6.93 -10.95 -7.90
CA HIS A 6 6.21 -12.22 -7.66
C HIS A 6 6.52 -12.89 -6.30
N VAL A 7 7.76 -12.79 -5.81
CA VAL A 7 8.13 -13.34 -4.49
C VAL A 7 7.50 -12.50 -3.39
N LEU A 8 7.62 -11.18 -3.51
CA LEU A 8 7.06 -10.22 -2.55
C LEU A 8 5.53 -10.36 -2.45
N GLU A 9 4.87 -10.59 -3.58
CA GLU A 9 3.44 -10.84 -3.68
C GLU A 9 3.00 -12.08 -2.91
N ASN A 10 3.69 -13.20 -3.13
CA ASN A 10 3.40 -14.44 -2.43
C ASN A 10 3.65 -14.31 -0.92
N ILE A 11 4.74 -13.66 -0.53
CA ILE A 11 5.05 -13.36 0.88
C ILE A 11 3.94 -12.49 1.48
N TYR A 12 3.54 -11.41 0.79
CA TYR A 12 2.50 -10.50 1.25
C TYR A 12 1.19 -11.24 1.50
N ARG A 13 0.71 -12.02 0.53
CA ARG A 13 -0.53 -12.79 0.65
C ARG A 13 -0.47 -13.82 1.79
N PHE A 14 0.67 -14.49 1.94
CA PHE A 14 0.87 -15.43 3.04
C PHE A 14 0.84 -14.73 4.40
N SER A 15 1.59 -13.64 4.55
CA SER A 15 1.63 -12.83 5.77
C SER A 15 0.26 -12.25 6.11
N GLU A 16 -0.47 -11.76 5.12
CA GLU A 16 -1.85 -11.27 5.26
C GLU A 16 -2.78 -12.36 5.78
N THR A 17 -2.76 -13.53 5.15
CA THR A 17 -3.61 -14.66 5.52
C THR A 17 -3.32 -15.13 6.94
N LEU A 18 -2.03 -15.25 7.27
CA LEU A 18 -1.58 -15.63 8.61
C LEU A 18 -1.99 -14.59 9.65
N PHE A 19 -1.81 -13.30 9.36
CA PHE A 19 -2.17 -12.23 10.27
C PHE A 19 -3.68 -12.17 10.51
N LYS A 20 -4.50 -12.18 9.45
CA LYS A 20 -5.97 -12.19 9.56
C LYS A 20 -6.48 -13.34 10.44
N LYS A 21 -5.90 -14.54 10.31
CA LYS A 21 -6.29 -15.71 11.12
C LYS A 21 -5.82 -15.62 12.57
N SER A 22 -4.64 -15.07 12.81
CA SER A 22 -4.03 -15.01 14.15
C SER A 22 -4.43 -13.77 14.96
N TYR A 23 -4.86 -12.69 14.31
CA TYR A 23 -5.18 -11.42 14.95
C TYR A 23 -6.25 -11.50 16.05
N PRO A 24 -7.37 -12.24 15.90
CA PRO A 24 -8.38 -12.35 16.97
C PRO A 24 -7.82 -12.93 18.28
N PHE A 25 -6.82 -13.80 18.17
CA PHE A 25 -6.11 -14.36 19.32
C PHE A 25 -5.22 -13.30 19.98
N PHE A 26 -4.40 -12.59 19.20
CA PHE A 26 -3.53 -11.53 19.72
C PHE A 26 -4.30 -10.38 20.38
N LYS A 27 -5.43 -9.95 19.79
CA LYS A 27 -6.28 -8.88 20.32
C LYS A 27 -6.79 -9.19 21.74
N ARG A 28 -7.07 -10.46 22.05
CA ARG A 28 -7.55 -10.89 23.38
C ARG A 28 -6.46 -10.89 24.46
N ILE A 29 -5.20 -11.09 24.07
CA ILE A 29 -4.09 -11.22 25.03
C ILE A 29 -3.63 -9.86 25.55
N GLY A 30 -3.65 -8.81 24.72
CA GLY A 30 -3.21 -7.49 25.14
C GLY A 30 -3.20 -6.47 23.99
N PRO A 31 -4.30 -5.75 23.75
CA PRO A 31 -4.46 -4.90 22.56
C PRO A 31 -3.37 -3.82 22.45
N THR A 32 -2.99 -3.19 23.56
CA THR A 32 -1.94 -2.17 23.60
C THR A 32 -0.56 -2.72 23.26
N LEU A 33 -0.25 -3.92 23.76
CA LEU A 33 1.03 -4.58 23.49
C LEU A 33 1.10 -5.05 22.03
N THR A 34 0.04 -5.69 21.53
CA THR A 34 -0.08 -6.09 20.13
C THR A 34 0.11 -4.90 19.21
N ASN A 35 -0.53 -3.77 19.48
CA ASN A 35 -0.37 -2.56 18.67
C ASN A 35 1.09 -2.08 18.62
N ARG A 36 1.76 -1.97 19.78
CA ARG A 36 3.17 -1.54 19.84
C ARG A 36 4.11 -2.46 19.09
N ILE A 37 3.93 -3.78 19.24
CA ILE A 37 4.75 -4.78 18.54
C ILE A 37 4.52 -4.67 17.03
N MET A 38 3.27 -4.55 16.60
CA MET A 38 2.93 -4.45 15.18
C MET A 38 3.48 -3.18 14.54
N VAL A 39 3.36 -2.01 15.19
CA VAL A 39 3.92 -0.76 14.67
C VAL A 39 5.44 -0.88 14.49
N LYS A 40 6.17 -1.33 15.51
CA LYS A 40 7.63 -1.51 15.41
C LYS A 40 8.03 -2.56 14.37
N GLY A 41 7.29 -3.67 14.31
CA GLY A 41 7.52 -4.73 13.33
C GLY A 41 7.31 -4.24 11.89
N GLU A 42 6.27 -3.43 11.66
CA GLU A 42 6.03 -2.80 10.36
C GLU A 42 7.08 -1.75 10.02
N GLU A 43 7.46 -0.90 10.95
CA GLU A 43 8.48 0.14 10.77
C GLU A 43 9.82 -0.50 10.35
N ILE A 44 10.28 -1.53 11.07
CA ILE A 44 11.53 -2.23 10.76
C ILE A 44 11.38 -3.06 9.47
N GLY A 45 10.39 -3.95 9.43
CA GLY A 45 10.24 -4.93 8.35
C GLY A 45 9.86 -4.29 7.03
N LYS A 46 8.80 -3.46 7.00
CA LYS A 46 8.37 -2.76 5.79
C LYS A 46 9.26 -1.57 5.46
N GLY A 47 9.87 -0.92 6.46
CA GLY A 47 10.89 0.11 6.23
C GLY A 47 12.06 -0.45 5.43
N TRP A 48 12.64 -1.56 5.89
CA TRP A 48 13.74 -2.23 5.18
C TRP A 48 13.31 -2.78 3.81
N ALA A 49 12.17 -3.45 3.72
CA ALA A 49 11.73 -4.11 2.50
C ALA A 49 11.26 -3.13 1.40
N PHE A 50 10.53 -2.06 1.77
CA PHE A 50 9.77 -1.22 0.83
C PHE A 50 10.03 0.29 0.98
N ASN A 51 10.91 0.70 1.89
CA ASN A 51 11.04 2.11 2.29
C ASN A 51 9.69 2.68 2.77
N CYS A 52 8.98 1.91 3.61
CA CYS A 52 7.67 2.27 4.11
C CYS A 52 7.68 3.62 4.83
N GLN A 53 6.73 4.49 4.52
CA GLN A 53 6.54 5.80 5.15
C GLN A 53 5.46 5.79 6.24
N MET A 54 5.07 4.61 6.73
CA MET A 54 4.11 4.42 7.83
C MET A 54 2.79 5.20 7.69
N CYS A 55 2.20 5.21 6.50
CA CYS A 55 0.93 5.93 6.25
C CYS A 55 -0.32 5.30 6.89
N GLY A 56 -0.21 4.15 7.56
CA GLY A 56 -1.34 3.47 8.21
C GLY A 56 -2.33 2.78 7.28
N GLN A 57 -2.24 2.97 5.95
CA GLN A 57 -3.12 2.32 4.96
C GLN A 57 -2.27 1.72 3.83
N CYS A 58 -1.84 0.47 3.97
CA CYS A 58 -0.88 -0.14 3.03
C CYS A 58 -1.57 -0.66 1.76
N ILE A 59 -1.12 -0.23 0.57
CA ILE A 59 -1.61 -0.72 -0.74
C ILE A 59 -0.48 -1.30 -1.61
N LEU A 60 0.50 -1.97 -1.00
CA LEU A 60 1.63 -2.55 -1.74
C LEU A 60 1.17 -3.53 -2.81
N HIS A 61 0.11 -4.31 -2.54
CA HIS A 61 -0.47 -5.26 -3.50
C HIS A 61 -0.97 -4.53 -4.76
N SER A 62 -1.65 -3.39 -4.61
CA SER A 62 -2.15 -2.60 -5.74
C SER A 62 -1.09 -1.70 -6.42
N THR A 63 0.14 -1.64 -5.92
CA THR A 63 1.17 -0.71 -6.41
C THR A 63 2.45 -1.41 -6.83
N GLY A 64 2.35 -2.66 -7.32
CA GLY A 64 3.51 -3.42 -7.76
C GLY A 64 4.56 -3.58 -6.66
N MET A 65 4.12 -3.77 -5.41
CA MET A 65 4.97 -3.85 -4.22
C MET A 65 5.86 -2.61 -4.00
N THR A 66 5.39 -1.44 -4.43
CA THR A 66 6.11 -0.17 -4.31
C THR A 66 5.34 0.80 -3.43
N CYS A 67 5.92 1.25 -2.32
CA CYS A 67 5.22 2.19 -1.44
C CYS A 67 5.01 3.54 -2.16
N PRO A 68 3.76 3.98 -2.44
CA PRO A 68 3.48 5.19 -3.21
C PRO A 68 3.88 6.46 -2.44
N MET A 69 3.99 6.37 -1.12
CA MET A 69 4.40 7.48 -0.26
C MET A 69 5.88 7.85 -0.41
N ASN A 70 6.67 7.03 -1.11
CA ASN A 70 8.02 7.42 -1.54
C ASN A 70 8.02 8.52 -2.62
N CYS A 71 6.86 8.83 -3.20
CA CYS A 71 6.74 9.97 -4.10
C CYS A 71 6.90 11.27 -3.30
N PRO A 72 7.73 12.23 -3.74
CA PRO A 72 7.88 13.53 -3.06
C PRO A 72 6.55 14.29 -2.90
N LYS A 73 5.59 14.04 -3.80
CA LYS A 73 4.24 14.60 -3.74
C LYS A 73 3.27 13.81 -2.86
N ASN A 74 3.70 12.68 -2.30
CA ASN A 74 2.92 11.74 -1.50
C ASN A 74 1.58 11.35 -2.16
N LEU A 75 1.57 11.23 -3.49
CA LEU A 75 0.36 10.91 -4.23
C LEU A 75 0.00 9.44 -4.07
N ARG A 76 -1.26 9.20 -3.70
CA ARG A 76 -1.82 7.86 -3.50
C ARG A 76 -2.13 7.13 -4.81
N ASN A 77 -2.40 7.90 -5.87
CA ASN A 77 -2.61 7.43 -7.24
C ASN A 77 -1.69 8.24 -8.17
N GLY A 78 -1.19 7.63 -9.23
CA GLY A 78 -0.34 8.29 -10.22
C GLY A 78 -0.41 7.61 -11.59
N PRO A 79 0.47 7.99 -12.54
CA PRO A 79 1.51 9.02 -12.41
C PRO A 79 0.96 10.44 -12.26
N CYS A 80 1.81 11.38 -11.84
CA CYS A 80 1.42 12.77 -11.56
C CYS A 80 1.51 13.73 -12.77
N GLY A 81 1.75 13.21 -13.97
CA GLY A 81 2.09 14.00 -15.17
C GLY A 81 3.53 14.50 -15.21
N GLY A 82 4.18 14.68 -14.06
CA GLY A 82 5.58 15.12 -13.93
C GLY A 82 6.63 14.02 -14.09
N VAL A 83 6.42 13.06 -14.99
CA VAL A 83 7.44 12.03 -15.29
C VAL A 83 8.33 12.57 -16.40
N ARG A 84 9.64 12.62 -16.15
CA ARG A 84 10.64 13.05 -17.13
C ARG A 84 10.79 11.99 -18.23
N ALA A 85 11.34 12.38 -19.38
CA ALA A 85 11.52 11.49 -20.53
C ALA A 85 12.41 10.26 -20.23
N ASP A 86 13.30 10.37 -19.23
CA ASP A 86 14.15 9.29 -18.72
C ASP A 86 13.46 8.38 -17.70
N GLY A 87 12.19 8.65 -17.35
CA GLY A 87 11.42 7.91 -16.35
C GLY A 87 11.60 8.42 -14.91
N ASN A 88 12.35 9.51 -14.69
CA ASN A 88 12.58 10.06 -13.36
C ASN A 88 11.52 11.07 -12.93
N CYS A 89 11.53 11.43 -11.64
CA CYS A 89 10.62 12.40 -11.05
C CYS A 89 10.97 13.84 -11.46
N GLU A 90 9.98 14.69 -11.73
CA GLU A 90 10.23 16.13 -11.99
C GLU A 90 10.81 16.87 -10.79
N VAL A 91 10.39 16.52 -9.56
CA VAL A 91 10.74 17.24 -8.32
C VAL A 91 12.16 16.91 -7.88
N ILE A 92 12.54 15.65 -8.04
CA ILE A 92 13.86 15.11 -7.67
C ILE A 92 14.38 14.35 -8.91
N PRO A 93 15.15 15.01 -9.79
CA PRO A 93 15.55 14.46 -11.09
C PRO A 93 16.34 13.15 -11.03
N GLU A 94 17.04 12.91 -9.93
CA GLU A 94 17.83 11.70 -9.66
C GLU A 94 17.00 10.54 -9.11
N LEU A 95 15.75 10.78 -8.71
CA LEU A 95 14.85 9.76 -8.18
C LEU A 95 14.02 9.14 -9.32
N PRO A 96 14.13 7.83 -9.57
CA PRO A 96 13.26 7.17 -10.55
C PRO A 96 11.80 7.26 -10.10
N CYS A 97 10.88 7.58 -11.02
CA CYS A 97 9.49 7.83 -10.66
C CYS A 97 8.86 6.59 -10.00
N VAL A 98 8.28 6.80 -8.81
CA VAL A 98 7.67 5.73 -8.01
C VAL A 98 6.54 5.02 -8.77
N TRP A 99 5.76 5.75 -9.57
CA TRP A 99 4.65 5.18 -10.34
C TRP A 99 5.12 4.46 -11.61
N VAL A 100 6.23 4.89 -12.23
CA VAL A 100 6.87 4.13 -13.31
C VAL A 100 7.39 2.80 -12.76
N GLN A 101 8.04 2.80 -11.60
CA GLN A 101 8.48 1.56 -10.94
C GLN A 101 7.29 0.67 -10.54
N ALA A 102 6.22 1.24 -9.98
CA ALA A 102 5.02 0.52 -9.58
C ALA A 102 4.39 -0.21 -10.78
N TRP A 103 4.23 0.49 -11.91
CA TRP A 103 3.75 -0.08 -13.16
C TRP A 103 4.64 -1.22 -13.67
N GLN A 104 5.95 -0.99 -13.79
CA GLN A 104 6.87 -2.03 -14.27
C GLN A 104 6.85 -3.27 -13.37
N ARG A 105 6.76 -3.08 -12.06
CA ARG A 105 6.67 -4.19 -11.10
C ARG A 105 5.32 -4.88 -11.13
N SER A 106 4.21 -4.17 -11.38
CA SER A 106 2.88 -4.80 -11.47
C SER A 106 2.78 -5.73 -12.67
N GLN A 107 3.40 -5.38 -13.79
CA GLN A 107 3.50 -6.26 -14.97
C GLN A 107 4.29 -7.55 -14.71
N ALA A 108 5.08 -7.60 -13.64
CA ALA A 108 5.85 -8.77 -13.22
C ALA A 108 5.25 -9.50 -12.00
N MET A 109 4.04 -9.13 -11.59
CA MET A 109 3.22 -9.84 -10.61
C MET A 109 2.25 -10.80 -11.31
N THR A 110 1.63 -11.70 -10.55
CA THR A 110 0.69 -12.70 -11.11
C THR A 110 -0.68 -12.65 -10.45
N ILE A 111 -0.79 -12.21 -9.19
CA ILE A 111 -2.04 -12.27 -8.40
C ILE A 111 -2.76 -10.92 -8.42
N TYR A 112 -2.05 -9.81 -8.25
CA TYR A 112 -2.57 -8.44 -8.14
C TYR A 112 -2.15 -7.55 -9.30
N THR A 113 -1.82 -8.15 -10.46
CA THR A 113 -1.26 -7.41 -11.62
C THR A 113 -2.17 -6.26 -12.08
N ASP A 114 -3.48 -6.50 -12.13
CA ASP A 114 -4.48 -5.54 -12.65
C ASP A 114 -4.87 -4.46 -11.62
N GLU A 115 -4.53 -4.64 -10.34
CA GLU A 115 -4.96 -3.71 -9.29
C GLU A 115 -4.32 -2.32 -9.40
N ILE A 116 -3.23 -2.19 -10.14
CA ILE A 116 -2.60 -0.89 -10.44
C ILE A 116 -3.54 0.07 -11.17
N GLN A 117 -4.57 -0.47 -11.86
CA GLN A 117 -5.60 0.30 -12.56
C GLN A 117 -6.74 0.75 -11.64
N ILE A 118 -6.83 0.17 -10.43
CA ILE A 118 -7.89 0.50 -9.48
C ILE A 118 -7.53 1.80 -8.78
N ILE A 119 -8.33 2.85 -9.03
CA ILE A 119 -8.20 4.13 -8.34
C ILE A 119 -8.45 3.90 -6.84
N GLN A 120 -7.49 4.29 -6.02
CA GLN A 120 -7.55 4.14 -4.57
C GLN A 120 -8.10 5.42 -3.90
N PRO A 121 -8.77 5.31 -2.74
CA PRO A 121 -9.18 6.49 -1.98
C PRO A 121 -7.97 7.30 -1.52
N PRO A 122 -8.13 8.61 -1.27
CA PRO A 122 -7.06 9.41 -0.70
C PRO A 122 -6.60 8.84 0.65
N VAL A 123 -5.31 8.99 0.95
CA VAL A 123 -4.75 8.53 2.22
C VAL A 123 -5.32 9.34 3.39
N ASN A 124 -5.83 8.65 4.40
CA ASN A 124 -6.24 9.22 5.66
C ASN A 124 -4.99 9.48 6.53
N ARG A 125 -4.58 10.76 6.59
CA ARG A 125 -3.37 11.18 7.31
C ARG A 125 -3.47 11.01 8.82
N THR A 126 -4.66 10.86 9.41
CA THR A 126 -4.81 10.61 10.85
C THR A 126 -4.28 9.25 11.28
N LEU A 127 -4.14 8.32 10.34
CA LEU A 127 -3.60 6.98 10.56
C LEU A 127 -2.06 6.92 10.44
N GLN A 128 -1.38 8.04 10.23
CA GLN A 128 0.07 8.04 10.12
C GLN A 128 0.71 7.48 11.41
N ASN A 129 1.76 6.67 11.24
CA ASN A 129 2.48 5.96 12.31
C ASN A 129 1.66 4.89 13.07
N THR A 130 0.46 4.54 12.57
CA THR A 130 -0.31 3.40 13.07
C THR A 130 -0.03 2.13 12.25
N SER A 131 -0.39 0.96 12.79
CA SER A 131 -0.19 -0.32 12.10
C SER A 131 -1.20 -0.48 10.97
N SER A 132 -0.69 -0.58 9.74
CA SER A 132 -1.55 -0.81 8.57
C SER A 132 -2.20 -2.20 8.56
N TRP A 133 -1.58 -3.19 9.20
CA TRP A 133 -2.21 -4.50 9.36
C TRP A 133 -3.38 -4.47 10.34
N ILE A 134 -3.24 -3.78 11.48
CA ILE A 134 -4.33 -3.63 12.45
C ILE A 134 -5.48 -2.83 11.83
N ASN A 135 -5.17 -1.71 11.16
CA ASN A 135 -6.20 -0.91 10.50
C ASN A 135 -6.97 -1.71 9.44
N MET A 136 -6.28 -2.56 8.67
CA MET A 136 -6.91 -3.44 7.68
C MET A 136 -7.89 -4.43 8.30
N VAL A 137 -7.50 -5.11 9.39
CA VAL A 137 -8.35 -6.14 10.01
C VAL A 137 -9.52 -5.54 10.80
N GLU A 138 -9.32 -4.36 11.39
CA GLU A 138 -10.37 -3.61 12.08
C GLU A 138 -11.26 -2.80 11.10
N GLY A 139 -10.89 -2.73 9.81
CA GLY A 139 -11.62 -1.99 8.78
C GLY A 139 -11.49 -0.47 8.89
N ILE A 140 -10.58 0.03 9.72
CA ILE A 140 -10.32 1.46 9.93
C ILE A 140 -9.77 2.10 8.65
N ASP A 141 -9.00 1.34 7.86
CA ASP A 141 -8.45 1.80 6.59
C ASP A 141 -9.49 1.96 5.48
N LYS A 142 -10.72 1.48 5.68
CA LYS A 142 -11.86 1.60 4.76
C LYS A 142 -12.73 2.84 5.02
N ASP A 143 -12.45 3.60 6.06
CA ASP A 143 -13.13 4.86 6.31
C ASP A 143 -12.66 5.90 5.27
N VAL A 144 -13.53 6.17 4.30
CA VAL A 144 -13.26 7.06 3.16
C VAL A 144 -14.19 8.28 3.20
N PRO A 145 -13.76 9.44 2.66
CA PRO A 145 -14.58 10.63 2.61
C PRO A 145 -15.93 10.39 1.90
N PRO A 146 -17.02 11.11 2.25
CA PRO A 146 -18.36 10.86 1.72
C PRO A 146 -18.44 10.80 0.18
N GLY A 147 -17.69 11.66 -0.51
CA GLY A 147 -17.65 11.66 -1.98
C GLY A 147 -17.08 10.37 -2.60
N TRP A 148 -16.26 9.63 -1.87
CA TRP A 148 -15.67 8.36 -2.32
C TRP A 148 -16.60 7.16 -2.06
N GLN A 149 -17.42 7.23 -1.01
CA GLN A 149 -18.41 6.19 -0.68
C GLN A 149 -19.44 6.02 -1.80
N LEU A 150 -19.77 7.11 -2.50
CA LEU A 150 -20.69 7.11 -3.65
C LEU A 150 -20.10 6.42 -4.89
N MET A 151 -18.77 6.45 -5.05
CA MET A 151 -18.09 5.82 -6.18
C MET A 151 -17.98 4.29 -5.99
N THR A 152 -17.87 3.80 -4.75
CA THR A 152 -17.78 2.37 -4.45
C THR A 152 -19.11 1.64 -4.44
N THR A 153 -20.23 2.37 -4.33
CA THR A 153 -21.59 1.81 -4.37
C THR A 153 -22.15 1.69 -5.78
N GLN A 154 -21.47 2.23 -6.79
CA GLN A 154 -21.80 1.98 -8.19
C GLN A 154 -21.21 0.62 -8.60
N PRO A 155 -21.99 -0.28 -9.22
CA PRO A 155 -21.46 -1.56 -9.70
C PRO A 155 -20.31 -1.27 -10.65
N ALA A 156 -19.18 -1.93 -10.41
CA ALA A 156 -17.95 -1.79 -11.19
C ALA A 156 -18.27 -1.63 -12.68
N GLN A 157 -18.04 -0.43 -13.23
CA GLN A 157 -18.00 -0.22 -14.67
C GLN A 157 -16.85 -1.07 -15.20
N LYS A 158 -17.22 -2.27 -15.68
CA LYS A 158 -16.45 -3.03 -16.65
C LYS A 158 -16.50 -2.27 -17.96
N ASP A 159 -15.72 -1.22 -18.06
CA ASP A 159 -15.50 -0.56 -19.34
C ASP A 159 -14.27 -1.21 -19.98
N HIS A 160 -14.53 -1.72 -21.18
CA HIS A 160 -13.75 -2.63 -22.02
C HIS A 160 -12.35 -2.14 -22.42
#